data_AF-A0A525PPW0-F1
#
_entry.id   AF-A0A525PPW0-F1
#
_cell.length_a   1.000
_cell.length_b   1.000
_cell.length_c   1.000
_cell.angle_alpha   90.00
_cell.angle_beta   90.00
_cell.angle_gamma   90.00
#
_symmetry.space_group_name_H-M   'P 1'
#
loop_
_entity.id
_entity.type
_entity.pdbx_description
1 polymer ?
#
loop_
_entity_poly.entity_id
_entity_poly.type
_entity_poly.pdbx_seq_one_letter_code
_entity_poly.pdbx_strand_id
1 'polypeptide(L)'
;MINKRFHARKTRFLNHWHARAATRTRAQGKGFVSSPEPRTIGSFARGRQLIAGNLLFAGSLIEAAPDQIVWDVAAPAREFAQELHGFAWLDDLAAVGDIRARETAQRWLWGWINAFGK
;
A
#
# COMPACT_ATOMS: atom_id res chain seq x y z
N MET A 1 -35.81 -32.53 -39.03
CA MET A 1 -35.65 -32.16 -37.60
C MET A 1 -34.36 -32.78 -37.07
N ILE A 2 -33.27 -32.03 -37.02
CA ILE A 2 -31.98 -32.50 -36.51
C ILE A 2 -32.05 -32.70 -35.00
N ASN A 3 -31.67 -33.89 -34.55
CA ASN A 3 -31.97 -34.43 -33.22
C ASN A 3 -31.14 -33.73 -32.12
N LYS A 4 -31.72 -32.70 -31.48
CA LYS A 4 -31.11 -31.87 -30.40
C LYS A 4 -30.41 -32.68 -29.31
N ARG A 5 -30.88 -33.90 -29.03
CA ARG A 5 -30.29 -34.81 -28.02
C ARG A 5 -28.87 -35.29 -28.38
N PHE A 6 -28.58 -35.46 -29.66
CA PHE A 6 -27.27 -35.90 -30.14
C PHE A 6 -26.21 -34.79 -29.99
N HIS A 7 -26.60 -33.55 -30.31
CA HIS A 7 -25.75 -32.38 -30.13
C HIS A 7 -25.38 -32.16 -28.66
N ALA A 8 -26.35 -32.24 -27.74
CA ALA A 8 -26.07 -32.08 -26.31
C ALA A 8 -25.11 -33.15 -25.76
N ARG A 9 -25.26 -34.40 -26.21
CA ARG A 9 -24.39 -35.51 -25.79
C ARG A 9 -22.97 -35.38 -26.36
N LYS A 10 -22.85 -34.91 -27.61
CA LYS A 10 -21.57 -34.57 -28.25
C LYS A 10 -20.87 -33.42 -27.53
N THR A 11 -21.57 -32.34 -27.20
CA THR A 11 -21.01 -31.20 -26.45
C THR A 11 -20.53 -31.63 -25.07
N ARG A 12 -21.32 -32.44 -24.34
CA ARG A 12 -20.92 -32.95 -23.02
C ARG A 12 -19.66 -33.82 -23.10
N PHE A 13 -19.56 -34.67 -24.11
CA PHE A 13 -18.37 -35.49 -24.35
C PHE A 13 -17.15 -34.62 -24.65
N LEU A 14 -17.28 -33.67 -25.58
CA LEU A 14 -16.19 -32.75 -25.95
C LEU A 14 -15.76 -31.90 -24.74
N ASN A 15 -16.69 -31.39 -23.95
CA ASN A 15 -16.38 -30.64 -22.72
C ASN A 15 -15.59 -31.50 -21.73
N HIS A 16 -15.99 -32.75 -21.53
CA HIS A 16 -15.29 -33.65 -20.63
C HIS A 16 -13.89 -34.02 -21.13
N TRP A 17 -13.74 -34.18 -22.45
CA TRP A 17 -12.46 -34.41 -23.10
C TRP A 17 -11.53 -33.19 -22.97
N HIS A 18 -12.02 -31.99 -23.29
CA HIS A 18 -11.26 -30.74 -23.14
C HIS A 18 -10.86 -30.48 -21.69
N ALA A 19 -11.75 -30.75 -20.72
CA ALA A 19 -11.43 -30.62 -19.29
C ALA A 19 -10.31 -31.58 -18.87
N ARG A 20 -10.34 -32.85 -19.32
CA ARG A 20 -9.27 -33.82 -19.06
C ARG A 20 -7.97 -33.53 -19.81
N ALA A 21 -8.05 -32.88 -20.96
CA ALA A 21 -6.87 -32.44 -21.71
C ALA A 21 -6.20 -31.23 -21.03
N ALA A 22 -7.00 -30.28 -20.54
CA ALA A 22 -6.50 -29.08 -19.86
C ALA A 22 -5.72 -29.39 -18.58
N THR A 23 -6.08 -30.44 -17.84
CA THR A 23 -5.32 -30.87 -16.66
C THR A 23 -3.97 -31.54 -16.99
N ARG A 24 -3.78 -31.98 -18.24
CA ARG A 24 -2.49 -32.52 -18.73
C ARG A 24 -1.57 -31.42 -19.25
N THR A 25 -2.11 -30.25 -19.55
CA THR A 25 -1.30 -29.07 -19.89
C THR A 25 -0.61 -28.60 -18.62
N ARG A 26 0.64 -29.03 -18.44
CA ARG A 26 1.56 -28.55 -17.41
C ARG A 26 2.02 -27.13 -17.77
N ALA A 27 1.09 -26.22 -18.03
CA ALA A 27 1.38 -24.80 -18.08
C ALA A 27 1.71 -24.39 -16.66
N GLN A 28 2.99 -24.52 -16.30
CA GLN A 28 3.53 -23.74 -15.19
C GLN A 28 3.27 -22.29 -15.55
N GLY A 29 2.29 -21.67 -14.90
CA GLY A 29 2.12 -20.23 -15.00
C GLY A 29 3.48 -19.63 -14.68
N LYS A 30 4.13 -19.01 -15.67
CA LYS A 30 5.29 -18.15 -15.39
C LYS A 30 4.75 -17.15 -14.37
N GLY A 31 5.29 -17.17 -13.16
CA GLY A 31 4.81 -16.33 -12.06
C GLY A 31 4.68 -14.88 -12.50
N PHE A 32 3.92 -14.09 -11.73
CA PHE A 32 3.72 -12.67 -12.04
C PHE A 32 5.06 -11.99 -12.36
N VAL A 33 5.14 -11.40 -13.55
CA VAL A 33 6.36 -10.73 -14.06
C VAL A 33 6.74 -9.52 -13.18
N SER A 34 5.75 -8.99 -12.47
CA SER A 34 5.92 -8.01 -11.40
C SER A 34 5.03 -8.39 -10.22
N SER A 35 5.53 -8.24 -9.00
CA SER A 35 4.64 -8.13 -7.85
C SER A 35 3.97 -6.76 -7.96
N PRO A 36 2.63 -6.66 -8.05
CA PRO A 36 1.96 -5.38 -7.89
C PRO A 36 2.45 -4.75 -6.59
N GLU A 37 2.73 -3.45 -6.58
CA GLU A 37 3.12 -2.79 -5.33
C GLU A 37 2.13 -3.18 -4.22
N PRO A 38 2.63 -3.49 -3.01
CA PRO A 38 1.77 -3.84 -1.91
C PRO A 38 0.69 -2.77 -1.78
N ARG A 39 -0.59 -3.16 -1.89
CA ARG A 39 -1.73 -2.27 -1.58
C ARG A 39 -1.87 -2.01 -0.07
N THR A 40 -0.76 -2.03 0.65
CA THR A 40 -0.73 -1.79 2.08
C THR A 40 -0.81 -0.29 2.29
N ILE A 41 -1.90 0.14 2.93
CA ILE A 41 -2.19 1.55 3.18
C ILE A 41 -1.13 2.18 4.09
N GLY A 42 -0.30 1.41 4.81
CA GLY A 42 0.69 1.87 5.80
C GLY A 42 0.60 1.04 7.08
N SER A 43 1.29 1.46 8.15
CA SER A 43 1.18 0.85 9.50
C SER A 43 0.30 1.70 10.43
N PHE A 44 -0.83 1.14 10.85
CA PHE A 44 -1.76 1.77 11.80
C PHE A 44 -1.06 2.19 13.11
N ALA A 45 -0.20 1.33 13.65
CA ALA A 45 0.53 1.61 14.88
C ALA A 45 1.49 2.79 14.73
N ARG A 46 2.23 2.87 13.61
CA ARG A 46 3.09 4.02 13.30
C ARG A 46 2.28 5.30 13.18
N GLY A 47 1.16 5.28 12.44
CA GLY A 47 0.30 6.46 12.29
C GLY A 47 -0.22 6.99 13.63
N ARG A 48 -0.61 6.09 14.54
CA ARG A 48 -1.03 6.46 15.91
C ARG A 48 0.09 7.12 16.72
N GLN A 49 1.33 6.66 16.57
CA GLN A 49 2.50 7.26 17.22
C GLN A 49 2.78 8.66 16.67
N LEU A 50 2.73 8.83 15.34
CA LEU A 50 2.90 10.12 14.68
C LEU A 50 1.86 11.15 15.15
N ILE A 51 0.59 10.77 15.25
CA ILE A 51 -0.50 11.64 15.75
C ILE A 51 -0.28 12.02 17.23
N ALA A 52 0.40 11.17 18.01
CA ALA A 52 0.76 11.44 19.40
C ALA A 52 2.01 12.32 19.54
N GLY A 53 2.68 12.69 18.44
CA GLY A 53 3.92 13.47 18.45
C GLY A 53 5.20 12.63 18.47
N ASN A 54 5.10 11.30 18.42
CA ASN A 54 6.26 10.40 18.45
C ASN A 54 6.79 10.17 17.03
N LEU A 55 7.81 10.93 16.65
CA LEU A 55 8.46 10.91 15.34
C LEU A 55 9.62 9.90 15.34
N LEU A 56 9.30 8.63 15.10
CA LEU A 56 10.30 7.55 14.97
C LEU A 56 10.66 7.36 13.49
N PHE A 57 11.84 7.85 13.09
CA PHE A 57 12.38 7.68 11.74
C PHE A 57 13.82 7.20 11.82
N ALA A 58 14.20 6.25 10.96
CA ALA A 58 15.53 5.65 10.87
C ALA A 58 16.10 5.19 12.23
N GLY A 59 15.22 4.72 13.13
CA GLY A 59 15.58 4.30 14.49
C GLY A 59 15.82 5.43 15.49
N SER A 60 15.72 6.70 15.08
CA SER A 60 15.78 7.86 15.96
C SER A 60 14.38 8.35 16.32
N LEU A 61 14.13 8.54 17.61
CA LEU A 61 12.85 9.02 18.14
C LEU A 61 12.97 10.49 18.55
N ILE A 62 12.05 11.32 18.05
CA ILE A 62 11.83 12.68 18.56
C ILE A 62 10.39 12.77 19.08
N GLU A 63 10.23 13.35 20.26
CA GLU A 63 8.92 13.70 20.81
C GLU A 63 8.64 15.18 20.46
N ALA A 64 7.70 15.40 19.54
CA ALA A 64 7.30 16.73 19.11
C ALA A 64 6.27 17.32 20.08
N ALA A 65 6.35 18.64 20.31
CA ALA A 65 5.32 19.35 21.06
C ALA A 65 3.96 19.30 20.30
N PRO A 66 2.80 19.43 20.98
CA PRO A 66 1.48 19.27 20.36
C PRO A 66 1.24 20.14 19.11
N ASP A 67 1.84 21.33 19.09
CA ASP A 67 1.63 22.34 18.05
C ASP A 67 2.76 22.35 17.00
N GLN A 68 3.81 21.55 17.22
CA GLN A 68 4.99 21.51 16.38
C GLN A 68 4.74 20.62 15.14
N ILE A 69 5.19 21.07 13.97
CA ILE A 69 5.15 20.25 12.74
C ILE A 69 6.48 19.53 12.55
N VAL A 70 6.49 18.44 11.78
CA VAL A 70 7.71 17.62 11.61
C VAL A 70 8.88 18.36 10.99
N TRP A 71 8.63 19.46 10.30
CA TRP A 71 9.68 20.23 9.63
C TRP A 71 10.38 21.22 10.57
N ASP A 72 9.83 21.45 11.75
CA ASP A 72 10.44 22.32 12.77
C ASP A 72 11.44 21.56 13.66
N VAL A 73 11.50 20.23 13.56
CA VAL A 73 12.39 19.42 14.40
C VAL A 73 13.78 19.36 13.78
N ALA A 74 14.82 19.47 14.62
CA ALA A 74 16.19 19.27 14.17
C ALA A 74 16.43 17.78 13.91
N ALA A 75 16.71 17.41 12.65
CA ALA A 75 17.02 16.03 12.29
C ALA A 75 18.36 15.61 12.96
N PRO A 76 18.38 14.50 13.72
CA PRO A 76 19.57 14.08 14.46
C PRO A 76 20.60 13.40 13.55
N ALA A 77 20.16 12.88 12.39
CA ALA A 77 20.97 12.17 11.42
C ALA A 77 20.42 12.36 10.00
N ARG A 78 21.25 12.06 9.00
CA ARG A 78 20.88 12.19 7.58
C ARG A 78 19.75 11.23 7.20
N GLU A 79 19.80 10.02 7.73
CA GLU A 79 18.84 8.94 7.48
C GLU A 79 17.44 9.32 8.00
N PHE A 80 17.38 10.00 9.16
CA PHE A 80 16.14 10.55 9.68
C PHE A 80 15.53 11.56 8.71
N ALA A 81 16.33 12.52 8.24
CA ALA A 81 15.86 13.52 7.28
C ALA A 81 15.42 12.85 5.96
N GLN A 82 16.14 11.83 5.50
CA GLN A 82 15.78 11.08 4.28
C GLN A 82 14.44 10.36 4.42
N GLU A 83 14.21 9.63 5.52
CA GLU A 83 12.93 8.95 5.74
C GLU A 83 11.79 9.95 5.94
N LEU A 84 12.05 11.07 6.63
CA LEU A 84 11.08 12.13 6.82
C LEU A 84 10.64 12.77 5.48
N HIS A 85 11.60 13.07 4.60
CA HIS A 85 11.35 13.58 3.25
C HIS A 85 10.81 12.51 2.28
N GLY A 86 10.80 11.24 2.67
CA GLY A 86 10.35 10.12 1.85
C GLY A 86 8.83 9.91 1.83
N PHE A 87 8.08 10.64 2.69
CA PHE A 87 6.61 10.63 2.73
C PHE A 87 5.92 9.27 3.01
N ALA A 88 6.67 8.20 3.34
CA ALA A 88 6.09 6.91 3.73
C ALA A 88 5.17 7.02 4.97
N TRP A 89 5.31 8.08 5.75
CA TRP A 89 4.42 8.40 6.87
C TRP A 89 3.01 8.83 6.43
N LEU A 90 2.79 9.28 5.18
CA LEU A 90 1.45 9.58 4.66
C LEU A 90 0.59 8.32 4.60
N ASP A 91 1.21 7.21 4.19
CA ASP A 91 0.58 5.89 4.19
C ASP A 91 0.22 5.50 5.64
N ASP A 92 1.14 5.61 6.59
CA ASP A 92 0.81 5.30 8.00
C ASP A 92 -0.36 6.12 8.55
N LEU A 93 -0.46 7.41 8.21
CA LEU A 93 -1.58 8.26 8.58
C LEU A 93 -2.88 7.83 7.85
N ALA A 94 -2.79 7.49 6.57
CA ALA A 94 -3.92 6.95 5.81
C ALA A 94 -4.43 5.62 6.40
N ALA A 95 -3.55 4.79 6.94
CA ALA A 95 -3.90 3.53 7.58
C ALA A 95 -4.70 3.73 8.88
N VAL A 96 -4.53 4.88 9.57
CA VAL A 96 -5.35 5.27 10.73
C VAL A 96 -6.72 5.76 10.29
N GLY A 97 -6.78 6.63 9.27
CA GLY A 97 -8.02 6.98 8.56
C GLY A 97 -9.04 7.84 9.33
N ASP A 98 -8.67 8.39 10.50
CA ASP A 98 -9.54 9.31 11.25
C ASP A 98 -9.30 10.80 10.88
N ILE A 99 -10.12 11.69 11.45
CA ILE A 99 -10.02 13.13 11.16
C ILE A 99 -8.69 13.71 11.61
N ARG A 100 -8.14 13.25 12.74
CA ARG A 100 -6.85 13.74 13.27
C ARG A 100 -5.69 13.32 12.40
N ALA A 101 -5.73 12.10 11.87
CA ALA A 101 -4.75 11.58 10.92
C ALA A 101 -4.74 12.41 9.64
N ARG A 102 -5.93 12.71 9.10
CA ARG A 102 -6.09 13.56 7.91
C ARG A 102 -5.57 14.98 8.14
N GLU A 103 -5.94 15.61 9.24
CA GLU A 103 -5.47 16.96 9.60
C GLU A 103 -3.95 17.01 9.78
N THR A 104 -3.38 15.99 10.42
CA THR A 104 -1.93 15.86 10.62
C THR A 104 -1.22 15.72 9.27
N ALA A 105 -1.72 14.86 8.38
CA ALA A 105 -1.17 14.65 7.05
C ALA A 105 -1.20 15.95 6.22
N GLN A 106 -2.34 16.65 6.21
CA GLN A 106 -2.50 17.91 5.50
C GLN A 106 -1.56 18.99 6.06
N ARG A 107 -1.53 19.17 7.39
CA ARG A 107 -0.68 20.16 8.04
C ARG A 107 0.80 19.94 7.70
N TRP A 108 1.26 18.70 7.78
CA TRP A 108 2.65 18.37 7.46
C TRP A 108 2.94 18.52 5.97
N LEU A 109 2.07 18.05 5.07
CA LEU A 109 2.27 18.24 3.62
C LEU A 109 2.35 19.72 3.24
N TRP A 110 1.44 20.55 3.74
CA TRP A 110 1.49 22.00 3.51
C TRP A 110 2.73 22.65 4.10
N GLY A 111 3.15 22.22 5.30
CA GLY A 111 4.41 22.64 5.90
C GLY A 111 5.61 22.35 5.01
N TRP A 112 5.63 21.17 4.37
CA TRP A 112 6.69 20.80 3.44
C TRP A 112 6.69 21.69 2.20
N ILE A 113 5.53 21.91 1.60
CA ILE A 113 5.38 22.79 0.42
C ILE A 113 5.88 24.20 0.74
N ASN A 114 5.52 24.74 1.90
CA ASN A 114 5.94 26.07 2.33
C ASN A 114 7.47 26.17 2.53
N ALA A 115 8.09 25.12 3.10
CA ALA A 115 9.52 25.12 3.41
C ALA A 115 10.40 24.77 2.20
N PHE A 116 9.96 23.86 1.33
CA PHE A 116 10.80 23.22 0.31
C PHE A 116 10.23 23.27 -1.12
N GLY A 117 9.01 23.75 -1.33
CA GLY A 117 8.32 23.71 -2.63
C GLY A 117 8.71 24.81 -3.63
N LYS A 118 9.91 25.40 -3.50
CA LYS A 118 10.41 26.48 -4.38
C LYS A 118 11.39 25.95 -5.41
#